data_AF-A0A1B9LXY3-F1
#
_entry.id   AF-A0A1B9LXY3-F1
#
_cell.length_a   1.000
_cell.length_b   1.000
_cell.length_c   1.000
_cell.angle_alpha   90.00
_cell.angle_beta   90.00
_cell.angle_gamma   90.00
#
_symmetry.space_group_name_H-M   'P 1'
#
loop_
_entity.id
_entity.type
_entity.pdbx_description
1 polymer ?
#
loop_
_entity_poly.entity_id
_entity_poly.type
_entity_poly.pdbx_seq_one_letter_code
_entity_poly.pdbx_strand_id
1 'polypeptide(L)' 'MVRKFSVEFKQQSVDYALSNAHLSISELANHLGVSKSTLDKWIR' A
#
# COMPACT_ATOMS: atom_id res chain seq x y z
N MET A 1 -8.59 17.33 -2.91
CA MET A 1 -7.83 17.24 -1.65
C MET A 1 -6.83 16.10 -1.78
N VAL A 2 -5.53 16.37 -1.89
CA VAL A 2 -4.52 15.28 -1.94
C VAL A 2 -4.33 14.79 -0.51
N ARG A 3 -4.81 13.58 -0.19
CA ARG A 3 -4.42 12.91 1.06
C ARG A 3 -2.92 12.65 0.98
N LYS A 4 -2.13 13.48 1.66
CA LYS A 4 -0.71 13.23 1.85
C LYS A 4 -0.59 12.14 2.91
N PHE A 5 -0.26 10.93 2.47
CA PHE A 5 0.14 9.87 3.38
C PHE A 5 1.52 10.21 3.97
N SER A 6 1.72 9.94 5.25
CA SER A 6 3.04 10.07 5.88
C SER A 6 4.04 9.12 5.24
N VAL A 7 5.32 9.50 5.24
CA VAL A 7 6.40 8.67 4.71
C VAL A 7 6.48 7.33 5.46
N GLU A 8 6.31 7.36 6.79
CA GLU A 8 6.26 6.15 7.63
C GLU A 8 5.14 5.19 7.20
N PHE A 9 3.93 5.72 6.99
CA PHE A 9 2.79 4.93 6.55
C PHE A 9 3.01 4.31 5.16
N LYS A 10 3.61 5.06 4.22
CA LYS A 10 4.00 4.52 2.92
C LYS A 10 5.01 3.38 3.09
N GLN A 11 6.03 3.57 3.92
CA GLN A 11 7.09 2.58 4.15
C GLN A 11 6.50 1.30 4.75
N GLN A 12 5.64 1.41 5.76
CA GLN A 12 4.94 0.27 6.37
C GLN A 12 4.01 -0.44 5.37
N SER A 13 3.32 0.31 4.52
CA SER A 13 2.44 -0.26 3.48
C SER A 13 3.22 -1.07 2.44
N VAL A 14 4.39 -0.58 2.03
CA VAL A 14 5.28 -1.27 1.09
C VAL A 14 5.88 -2.51 1.75
N ASP A 15 6.40 -2.39 2.97
CA ASP A 15 6.97 -3.53 3.71
C ASP A 15 5.94 -4.64 3.95
N TYR A 16 4.72 -4.25 4.32
CA TYR A 16 3.59 -5.17 4.45
C TYR A 16 3.24 -5.85 3.12
N ALA A 17 3.23 -5.11 2.02
CA ALA A 17 2.97 -5.66 0.69
C ALA A 17 4.07 -6.63 0.22
N LEU A 18 5.34 -6.35 0.54
CA LEU A 18 6.47 -7.23 0.24
C LEU A 18 6.44 -8.51 1.09
N SER A 19 6.16 -8.37 2.39
CA SER A 19 6.00 -9.52 3.30
C SER A 19 4.79 -10.39 2.94
N ASN A 20 3.77 -9.78 2.34
CA ASN A 20 2.54 -10.45 1.91
C ASN A 20 2.42 -10.50 0.37
N ALA A 21 3.52 -10.68 -0.35
CA ALA A 21 3.55 -10.74 -1.81
C ALA A 21 2.72 -11.91 -2.40
N HIS A 22 2.28 -12.84 -1.57
CA HIS A 22 1.35 -13.92 -1.93
C HIS A 22 -0.12 -13.45 -2.02
N LEU A 23 -0.46 -12.31 -1.41
CA LEU A 23 -1.79 -11.71 -1.50
C LEU A 23 -1.88 -10.78 -2.72
N SER A 24 -3.10 -10.60 -3.21
CA SER A 24 -3.36 -9.65 -4.29
C SER A 24 -3.23 -8.20 -3.80
N ILE A 25 -2.72 -7.31 -4.65
CA ILE A 25 -2.64 -5.84 -4.38
C ILE A 25 -4.01 -5.28 -3.93
N SER A 26 -5.13 -5.80 -4.45
CA SER A 26 -6.47 -5.39 -4.03
C SER A 26 -6.74 -5.69 -2.56
N GLU A 27 -6.38 -6.89 -2.10
CA GLU A 27 -6.56 -7.31 -0.70
C GLU A 27 -5.67 -6.49 0.22
N LEU A 28 -4.38 -6.35 -0.14
CA LEU A 28 -3.43 -5.54 0.60
C LEU A 28 -3.90 -4.08 0.72
N ALA A 29 -4.39 -3.51 -0.38
CA ALA A 29 -4.89 -2.15 -0.40
C ALA A 29 -6.14 -1.97 0.48
N ASN A 30 -7.05 -2.96 0.45
CA ASN A 30 -8.24 -2.97 1.31
C ASN A 30 -7.85 -3.06 2.79
N HIS A 31 -6.90 -3.93 3.12
CA HIS A 31 -6.38 -4.11 4.48
C HIS A 31 -5.66 -2.86 5.02
N LEU A 32 -4.94 -2.16 4.15
CA LEU A 32 -4.21 -0.92 4.47
C LEU A 32 -5.11 0.33 4.38
N GLY A 33 -6.36 0.21 3.91
CA GLY A 33 -7.26 1.36 3.71
C GLY A 33 -6.79 2.33 2.62
N VAL A 34 -5.99 1.85 1.67
CA VAL A 34 -5.48 2.63 0.53
C VAL A 34 -6.11 2.16 -0.78
N SER A 35 -6.10 3.01 -1.80
CA SER A 35 -6.53 2.58 -3.13
C SER A 35 -5.49 1.66 -3.76
N LYS A 36 -5.94 0.64 -4.49
CA LYS A 36 -5.08 -0.30 -5.22
C LYS A 36 -4.04 0.41 -6.09
N SER A 37 -4.44 1.44 -6.83
CA SER A 37 -3.55 2.25 -7.69
C SER A 37 -2.50 3.04 -6.89
N THR A 38 -2.81 3.40 -5.64
CA THR A 38 -1.86 4.09 -4.76
C THR A 38 -0.82 3.11 -4.25
N LEU A 39 -1.25 1.93 -3.82
CA LEU A 39 -0.35 0.87 -3.39
C LEU A 39 0.53 0.39 -4.55
N ASP A 40 -0.06 0.16 -5.73
CA ASP A 40 0.66 -0.19 -6.96
C ASP A 40 1.80 0.79 -7.28
N LYS A 41 1.54 2.10 -7.17
CA LYS A 41 2.56 3.16 -7.35
C LYS A 41 3.64 3.17 -6.28
N TRP A 42 3.42 2.56 -5.12
CA TRP A 42 4.41 2.52 -4.05
C TRP A 42 5.33 1.31 -4.13
N ILE A 43 4.85 0.19 -4.67
CA ILE A 43 5.62 -1.05 -4.81
C ILE A 43 6.34 -1.13 -6.17
N ARG A 44 5.91 -0.36 -7.18
CA ARG A 44 6.50 -0.31 -8.53
C ARG A 44 7.67 0.67 -8.64
#